data_AF-A0A2R7RZ77-F1
#
_entry.id   AF-A0A2R7RZ77-F1
#
_cell.length_a   1.000
_cell.length_b   1.000
_cell.length_c   1.000
_cell.angle_alpha   90.00
_cell.angle_beta   90.00
_cell.angle_gamma   90.00
#
_symmetry.space_group_name_H-M   'P 1'
#
loop_
_entity.id
_entity.type
_entity.pdbx_description
1 polymer ?
#
loop_
_entity_poly.entity_id
_entity_poly.type
_entity_poly.pdbx_seq_one_letter_code
_entity_poly.pdbx_strand_id
1 'polypeptide(L)'
;MAVLNYVRGLGDMPFMACDTAGVPLLDALDPESCHLDIVFALNSECSREQIQEAFSFVRDDCVLHVLNPGATPQHFTELIDAMPGNPRLGEILVAAGAISPAQLQQSLRSQQAAAA
;
A
#
# COMPACT_ATOMS: atom_id res chain seq x y z
N MET A 1 -0.50 -2.43 -15.62
CA MET A 1 0.93 -2.09 -15.43
C MET A 1 1.38 -0.77 -16.08
N ALA A 2 0.55 -0.06 -16.86
CA ALA A 2 0.91 1.24 -17.43
C ALA A 2 1.08 2.35 -16.37
N VAL A 3 0.23 2.37 -15.33
CA VAL A 3 0.27 3.38 -14.28
C VAL A 3 1.58 3.36 -13.47
N LEU A 4 2.11 2.18 -13.13
CA LEU A 4 3.38 2.08 -12.37
C LEU A 4 4.57 2.59 -13.19
N ASN A 5 4.57 2.35 -14.51
CA ASN A 5 5.59 2.92 -15.40
C ASN A 5 5.47 4.44 -15.49
N TYR A 6 4.25 4.97 -15.53
CA TYR A 6 4.02 6.41 -15.50
C TYR A 6 4.50 7.03 -14.18
N VAL A 7 4.13 6.44 -13.04
CA VAL A 7 4.53 6.92 -11.70
C VAL A 7 6.06 6.88 -11.52
N ARG A 8 6.74 5.87 -12.08
CA ARG A 8 8.22 5.84 -12.16
C ARG A 8 8.81 7.00 -12.96
N GLY A 9 8.07 7.59 -13.91
CA GLY A 9 8.48 8.78 -14.63
C GLY A 9 8.34 10.07 -13.81
N LEU A 10 7.60 10.05 -12.70
CA LEU A 10 7.38 11.21 -11.84
C LEU A 10 8.51 11.46 -10.84
N GLY A 11 9.40 10.49 -10.63
CA GLY A 11 10.49 10.61 -9.65
C GLY A 11 11.25 9.31 -9.41
N ASP A 12 12.07 9.31 -8.36
CA ASP A 12 12.84 8.14 -7.94
C ASP A 12 11.99 7.22 -7.05
N MET A 13 12.13 5.91 -7.23
CA MET A 13 11.32 4.90 -6.54
C MET A 13 12.24 3.94 -5.76
N PRO A 14 12.73 4.35 -4.57
CA PRO A 14 13.74 3.59 -3.82
C PRO A 14 13.21 2.28 -3.24
N PHE A 15 11.89 2.12 -3.14
CA PHE A 15 11.25 0.92 -2.63
C PHE A 15 10.02 0.56 -3.47
N MET A 16 9.88 -0.72 -3.79
CA MET A 16 8.66 -1.30 -4.37
C MET A 16 8.53 -2.74 -3.87
N ALA A 17 7.32 -3.09 -3.46
CA ALA A 17 6.92 -4.45 -3.12
C ALA A 17 5.58 -4.76 -3.80
N CYS A 18 5.45 -6.00 -4.25
CA CYS A 18 4.19 -6.57 -4.73
C CYS A 18 3.73 -7.59 -3.69
N ASP A 19 2.52 -7.43 -3.18
CA ASP A 19 1.87 -8.45 -2.39
C ASP A 19 0.95 -9.30 -3.28
N THR A 20 1.19 -10.61 -3.22
CA THR A 20 0.45 -11.62 -3.98
C THR A 20 -0.39 -12.50 -3.05
N ALA A 21 -0.47 -12.20 -1.75
CA ALA A 21 -1.23 -13.00 -0.79
C ALA A 21 -2.75 -12.99 -1.09
N GLY A 22 -3.24 -11.94 -1.73
CA GLY A 22 -4.62 -11.85 -2.21
C GLY A 22 -4.91 -12.68 -3.47
N VAL A 23 -3.89 -13.23 -4.14
CA VAL A 23 -4.08 -14.01 -5.38
C VAL A 23 -4.70 -15.37 -5.03
N PRO A 24 -5.92 -15.67 -5.52
CA PRO A 24 -6.57 -16.95 -5.26
C PRO A 24 -5.91 -18.09 -6.04
N LEU A 25 -6.25 -19.33 -5.67
CA LEU A 25 -5.89 -20.52 -6.45
C LEU A 25 -6.51 -20.45 -7.86
N LEU A 26 -5.89 -21.14 -8.82
CA LEU A 26 -6.27 -21.07 -10.23
C LEU A 26 -7.77 -21.34 -10.48
N ASP A 27 -8.36 -22.28 -9.76
CA ASP A 27 -9.77 -22.64 -9.92
C ASP A 27 -10.75 -21.56 -9.43
N ALA A 28 -10.28 -20.66 -8.57
CA ALA A 28 -11.04 -19.51 -8.03
C ALA A 28 -10.51 -18.16 -8.54
N LEU A 29 -9.53 -18.17 -9.45
CA LEU A 29 -8.94 -16.98 -10.02
C LEU A 29 -9.90 -16.38 -11.04
N ASP A 30 -10.42 -15.20 -10.71
CA ASP A 30 -11.08 -14.35 -11.68
C ASP A 30 -10.03 -13.55 -12.48
N PRO A 31 -9.86 -13.80 -13.78
CA PRO A 31 -8.88 -13.12 -14.62
C PRO A 31 -9.28 -11.67 -14.96
N GLU A 32 -10.53 -11.28 -14.72
CA GLU A 32 -11.01 -9.91 -14.94
C GLU A 32 -10.71 -8.99 -13.73
N SER A 33 -10.35 -9.57 -12.59
CA SER A 33 -10.04 -8.86 -11.34
C SER A 33 -8.53 -8.76 -11.08
N CYS A 34 -8.09 -7.63 -10.53
CA CYS A 34 -6.72 -7.44 -10.04
C CYS A 34 -6.60 -7.86 -8.57
N HIS A 35 -5.90 -8.97 -8.31
CA HIS A 35 -5.69 -9.52 -6.95
C HIS A 35 -4.35 -9.11 -6.31
N LEU A 36 -3.70 -8.10 -6.88
CA LEU A 36 -2.37 -7.65 -6.48
C LEU A 36 -2.44 -6.32 -5.74
N ASP A 37 -1.76 -6.25 -4.60
CA ASP A 37 -1.47 -4.99 -3.94
C ASP A 37 -0.04 -4.56 -4.24
N ILE A 38 0.16 -3.28 -4.52
CA ILE A 38 1.49 -2.71 -4.78
C ILE A 38 1.77 -1.62 -3.75
N VAL A 39 2.90 -1.75 -3.07
CA VAL A 39 3.38 -0.77 -2.10
C VAL A 39 4.71 -0.23 -2.59
N PHE A 40 4.85 1.08 -2.67
CA PHE A 40 6.09 1.71 -3.11
C PHE A 40 6.33 3.04 -2.40
N ALA A 41 7.60 3.44 -2.34
CA ALA A 41 7.99 4.79 -1.94
C ALA A 41 8.34 5.60 -3.19
N LEU A 42 7.92 6.86 -3.23
CA LEU A 42 8.20 7.76 -4.35
C LEU A 42 8.83 9.06 -3.83
N ASN A 43 10.04 9.33 -4.28
CA ASN A 43 10.74 10.60 -4.09
C ASN A 43 10.53 11.45 -5.34
N SER A 44 9.69 12.48 -5.24
CA SER A 44 9.32 13.32 -6.36
C SER A 44 9.11 14.77 -5.92
N GLU A 45 9.31 15.72 -6.83
CA GLU A 45 8.90 17.12 -6.66
C GLU A 45 7.41 17.33 -6.97
N CYS A 46 6.73 16.31 -7.50
CA CYS A 46 5.30 16.37 -7.78
C CYS A 46 4.48 16.51 -6.50
N SER A 47 3.42 17.30 -6.57
CA SER A 47 2.45 17.41 -5.49
C SER A 47 1.64 16.11 -5.33
N ARG A 48 1.00 15.97 -4.16
CA ARG A 48 0.09 14.86 -3.88
C ARG A 48 -1.02 14.76 -4.93
N GLU A 49 -1.56 15.89 -5.38
CA GLU A 49 -2.61 15.97 -6.38
C GLU A 49 -2.12 15.48 -7.74
N GLN A 50 -0.90 15.87 -8.15
CA GLN A 50 -0.30 15.38 -9.39
C GLN A 50 -0.07 13.87 -9.36
N ILE A 51 0.37 13.33 -8.21
CA ILE A 51 0.52 11.88 -8.03
C ILE A 51 -0.85 11.20 -8.09
N GLN A 52 -1.90 11.76 -7.47
CA GLN A 52 -3.24 11.17 -7.52
C GLN A 52 -3.86 11.24 -8.92
N GLU A 53 -3.61 12.31 -9.68
CA GLU A 53 -4.06 12.43 -11.07
C GLU A 53 -3.45 11.35 -11.97
N ALA A 54 -2.24 10.88 -11.67
CA ALA A 54 -1.63 9.75 -12.38
C ALA A 54 -2.50 8.48 -12.35
N PHE A 55 -3.34 8.33 -11.33
CA PHE A 55 -4.25 7.21 -11.16
C PHE A 55 -5.66 7.49 -11.66
N SER A 56 -5.95 8.70 -12.18
CA SER A 56 -7.29 9.10 -12.64
C SER A 56 -7.94 8.09 -13.59
N PHE A 57 -7.16 7.50 -14.49
CA PHE A 57 -7.60 6.50 -15.47
C PHE A 57 -7.93 5.12 -14.89
N VAL A 58 -7.57 4.86 -13.63
CA VAL A 58 -7.78 3.58 -12.93
C VAL A 58 -8.43 3.77 -11.55
N ARG A 59 -8.98 4.96 -11.28
CA ARG A 59 -9.57 5.32 -9.97
C ARG A 59 -10.71 4.39 -9.57
N ASP A 60 -11.48 3.91 -10.54
CA ASP A 60 -12.62 3.02 -10.30
C ASP A 60 -12.16 1.56 -10.08
N ASP A 61 -10.94 1.22 -10.53
CA ASP A 61 -10.39 -0.14 -10.52
C ASP A 61 -9.31 -0.35 -9.45
N CYS A 62 -8.96 0.67 -8.66
CA CYS A 62 -7.96 0.54 -7.60
C CYS A 62 -8.27 1.38 -6.37
N VAL A 63 -7.86 0.85 -5.21
CA VAL A 63 -7.84 1.60 -3.95
C VAL A 63 -6.45 2.23 -3.81
N LEU A 64 -6.41 3.56 -3.82
CA LEU A 64 -5.15 4.32 -3.72
C LEU A 64 -5.00 4.95 -2.33
N HIS A 65 -4.01 4.49 -1.57
CA HIS A 65 -3.57 5.14 -0.34
C HIS A 65 -2.25 5.89 -0.58
N VAL A 66 -2.23 7.19 -0.26
CA VAL A 66 -1.03 8.04 -0.38
C VAL A 66 -0.71 8.63 0.98
N LEU A 67 0.49 8.33 1.49
CA LEU A 67 1.07 8.92 2.69
C LEU A 67 2.19 9.88 2.30
N ASN A 68 2.27 11.02 2.99
CA ASN A 68 3.32 12.00 2.73
C ASN A 68 4.65 11.52 3.35
N PRO A 69 5.82 11.93 2.82
CA PRO A 69 7.13 11.59 3.40
C PRO A 69 7.33 12.08 4.85
N GLY A 70 6.57 13.09 5.30
CA GLY A 70 6.50 13.52 6.69
C GLY A 70 5.51 12.73 7.55
N ALA A 71 4.94 11.64 7.04
CA ALA A 71 4.06 10.77 7.79
C ALA A 71 4.83 10.19 8.98
N THR A 72 4.32 10.48 10.16
CA THR A 72 4.79 9.82 11.37
C THR A 72 4.48 8.33 11.32
N PRO A 73 5.21 7.48 12.06
CA PRO A 73 4.88 6.07 12.20
C PRO A 73 3.42 5.79 12.59
N GLN A 74 2.78 6.71 13.32
CA GLN A 74 1.36 6.63 13.68
C GLN A 74 0.44 6.63 12.45
N HIS A 75 0.70 7.44 11.42
CA HIS A 75 -0.12 7.44 10.21
C HIS A 75 -0.03 6.09 9.46
N PHE A 76 1.12 5.43 9.50
CA PHE A 76 1.28 4.09 8.95
C PHE A 76 0.52 3.05 9.77
N THR A 77 0.54 3.17 11.11
CA THR A 77 -0.30 2.36 12.01
C THR A 77 -1.79 2.55 11.70
N GLU A 78 -2.26 3.78 11.54
CA GLU A 78 -3.65 4.09 11.18
C GLU A 78 -4.03 3.49 9.83
N LEU A 79 -3.13 3.51 8.84
CA LEU A 79 -3.35 2.85 7.55
C LEU A 79 -3.53 1.33 7.70
N ILE A 80 -2.68 0.69 8.51
CA ILE A 80 -2.80 -0.76 8.78
C ILE A 80 -4.13 -1.05 9.48
N ASP A 81 -4.55 -0.21 10.41
CA ASP A 81 -5.82 -0.37 11.13
C ASP A 81 -7.06 -0.14 10.24
N ALA A 82 -6.95 0.75 9.25
CA ALA A 82 -8.00 1.00 8.26
C ALA A 82 -8.13 -0.12 7.20
N MET A 83 -7.15 -1.04 7.12
CA MET A 83 -7.12 -2.15 6.16
C MET A 83 -7.06 -3.51 6.87
N PRO A 84 -8.11 -3.89 7.64
CA PRO A 84 -8.14 -5.17 8.33
C PRO A 84 -8.10 -6.32 7.32
N GLY A 85 -7.28 -7.32 7.60
CA GLY A 85 -7.11 -8.50 6.74
C GLY A 85 -5.94 -8.44 5.76
N ASN A 86 -5.13 -7.38 5.78
CA ASN A 86 -3.87 -7.30 5.02
C ASN A 86 -2.65 -7.30 5.96
N PRO A 87 -2.30 -8.44 6.59
CA PRO A 87 -1.18 -8.51 7.56
C PRO A 87 0.17 -8.22 6.91
N ARG A 88 0.29 -8.48 5.61
CA ARG A 88 1.52 -8.30 4.84
C ARG A 88 1.84 -6.84 4.57
N LEU A 89 0.84 -5.97 4.48
CA LEU A 89 1.07 -4.52 4.43
C LEU A 89 1.96 -4.07 5.60
N GLY A 90 1.68 -4.55 6.81
CA GLY A 90 2.48 -4.25 7.99
C GLY A 90 3.94 -4.71 7.87
N GLU A 91 4.17 -5.93 7.40
CA GLU A 91 5.51 -6.48 7.17
C GLU A 91 6.27 -5.69 6.09
N ILE A 92 5.58 -5.33 5.01
CA ILE A 92 6.12 -4.53 3.92
C ILE A 92 6.54 -3.14 4.43
N LEU A 93 5.73 -2.51 5.28
CA LEU A 93 6.06 -1.22 5.88
C LEU A 93 7.24 -1.29 6.85
N VAL A 94 7.41 -2.40 7.57
CA VAL A 94 8.63 -2.67 8.36
C VAL A 94 9.85 -2.81 7.44
N ALA A 95 9.73 -3.58 6.35
CA ALA A 95 10.83 -3.78 5.39
C ALA A 95 11.24 -2.48 4.68
N ALA A 96 10.27 -1.59 4.43
CA ALA A 96 10.51 -0.25 3.90
C ALA A 96 11.13 0.72 4.94
N GLY A 97 11.21 0.33 6.21
CA GLY A 97 11.69 1.17 7.31
C GLY A 97 10.70 2.25 7.77
N ALA A 98 9.43 2.18 7.32
CA ALA A 98 8.40 3.16 7.65
C ALA A 98 7.88 3.01 9.10
N ILE A 99 7.87 1.79 9.63
CA ILE A 99 7.52 1.48 11.01
C ILE A 99 8.46 0.43 11.60
N SER A 100 8.54 0.39 12.93
CA SER A 100 9.24 -0.66 13.66
C SER A 100 8.39 -1.92 13.82
N PRO A 101 9.01 -3.09 14.04
CA PRO A 101 8.27 -4.32 14.39
C PRO A 101 7.38 -4.16 15.62
N ALA A 102 7.81 -3.36 16.61
CA ALA A 102 7.03 -3.10 17.82
C ALA A 102 5.72 -2.33 17.52
N GLN A 103 5.77 -1.36 16.61
CA GLN A 103 4.59 -0.60 16.17
C GLN A 103 3.61 -1.48 15.40
N LEU A 104 4.10 -2.36 14.52
CA LEU A 104 3.26 -3.35 13.83
C LEU A 104 2.52 -4.24 14.83
N GLN A 105 3.22 -4.78 15.83
CA GLN A 105 2.61 -5.63 16.86
C GLN A 105 1.52 -4.89 17.64
N GLN A 106 1.68 -3.59 17.88
CA GLN A 106 0.66 -2.79 18.53
C GLN A 106 -0.59 -2.61 17.65
N SER A 107 -0.43 -2.30 16.36
CA SER A 107 -1.55 -2.21 15.40
C SER A 107 -2.34 -3.52 15.33
N LEU A 108 -1.65 -4.65 15.16
CA LEU A 108 -2.30 -5.96 15.04
C LEU A 108 -3.14 -6.33 16.28
N ARG A 109 -2.67 -5.98 17.49
CA ARG A 109 -3.45 -6.17 18.73
C ARG A 109 -4.73 -5.33 18.74
N SER A 110 -4.65 -4.08 18.28
CA SER A 110 -5.82 -3.20 18.18
C SER A 110 -6.88 -3.77 17.22
N GLN A 111 -6.45 -4.31 16.07
CA GLN A 111 -7.36 -4.94 15.10
C GLN A 111 -8.02 -6.20 15.64
N GLN A 112 -7.26 -7.05 16.32
CA GLN A 112 -7.82 -8.25 16.97
C GLN A 112 -8.86 -7.89 18.04
N ALA A 113 -8.62 -6.83 18.81
CA ALA A 113 -9.57 -6.35 19.80
C ALA A 113 -10.84 -5.73 19.17
N ALA A 114 -10.71 -5.09 18.00
CA ALA A 114 -11.85 -4.54 17.27
C ALA A 114 -12.69 -5.62 16.53
N ALA A 115 -12.09 -6.77 16.24
CA ALA A 115 -12.74 -7.90 15.57
C ALA A 115 -13.41 -8.91 16.53
N ALA A 116 -13.25 -8.74 17.85
CA ALA A 116 -13.79 -9.59 18.91
C ALA A 116 -15.11 -9.04 19.48
#